data_AF-A0A3D2HSA0-F1
#
_entry.id   AF-A0A3D2HSA0-F1
#
_cell.length_a   1.000
_cell.length_b   1.000
_cell.length_c   1.000
_cell.angle_alpha   90.00
_cell.angle_beta   90.00
_cell.angle_gamma   90.00
#
_symmetry.space_group_name_H-M   'P 1'
#
loop_
_entity.id
_entity.type
_entity.pdbx_description
1 polymer ?
#
loop_
_entity_poly.entity_id
_entity_poly.type
_entity_poly.pdbx_seq_one_letter_code
_entity_poly.pdbx_strand_id
1 'polypeptide(L)' 'MIEYKFNCIKYCSENDYGIDVFSRGKLVKSIDGITKNYNDIILLVNMCNELEIEICHIDDIVEDYLTDFCV' A
#
# COMPACT_ATOMS: atom_id res chain seq x y z
N MET A 1 -12.04 -12.29 3.47
CA MET A 1 -10.91 -12.18 2.55
C MET A 1 -10.69 -10.71 2.26
N ILE A 2 -9.55 -10.23 2.73
CA ILE A 2 -9.04 -8.90 2.43
C ILE A 2 -8.11 -9.06 1.23
N GLU A 3 -8.18 -8.12 0.30
CA GLU A 3 -7.31 -8.08 -0.87
C GLU A 3 -6.62 -6.73 -0.92
N TYR A 4 -5.30 -6.74 -1.04
CA TYR A 4 -4.49 -5.55 -1.20
C TYR A 4 -4.13 -5.37 -2.67
N LYS A 5 -4.25 -4.15 -3.19
CA LYS A 5 -3.86 -3.78 -4.55
C LYS A 5 -3.07 -2.49 -4.49
N PHE A 6 -2.10 -2.31 -5.38
CA PHE A 6 -1.41 -1.03 -5.46
C PHE A 6 -2.29 -0.03 -6.23
N ASN A 7 -2.21 1.23 -5.82
CA ASN A 7 -2.71 2.36 -6.59
C ASN A 7 -1.53 3.21 -7.08
N CYS A 8 -1.79 4.08 -8.05
CA CYS A 8 -0.77 4.94 -8.63
C CYS A 8 -1.39 6.31 -8.93
N ILE A 9 -0.90 7.34 -8.23
CA ILE A 9 -1.26 8.72 -8.47
C ILE A 9 -0.11 9.39 -9.22
N LYS A 10 -0.44 10.03 -10.34
CA LYS A 10 0.53 10.68 -11.22
C LYS A 10 0.52 12.18 -10.99
N TYR A 11 1.59 12.71 -10.41
CA TYR A 11 1.75 14.16 -10.21
C TYR A 11 2.81 14.70 -11.16
N CYS A 12 2.37 15.41 -12.20
CA CYS A 12 3.16 16.18 -13.20
C CYS A 12 4.35 15.49 -13.89
N SER A 13 5.26 14.82 -13.17
CA SER A 13 6.42 14.09 -13.68
C SER A 13 6.87 12.93 -12.77
N GLU A 14 6.22 12.71 -11.63
CA GLU A 14 6.52 11.61 -10.70
C GLU A 14 5.29 10.72 -10.48
N ASN A 15 5.52 9.42 -10.34
CA ASN A 15 4.49 8.47 -9.94
C ASN A 15 4.62 8.27 -8.44
N ASP A 16 3.55 8.53 -7.69
CA ASP A 16 3.41 8.10 -6.32
C ASP A 16 2.55 6.85 -6.30
N TYR A 17 3.05 5.82 -5.63
CA TYR A 17 2.36 4.55 -5.46
C TYR A 17 1.82 4.44 -4.04
N GLY A 18 0.65 3.83 -3.94
CA GLY A 18 -0.06 3.61 -2.70
C GLY A 18 -0.74 2.24 -2.67
N ILE A 19 -1.56 2.00 -1.65
CA ILE A 19 -2.27 0.74 -1.41
C ILE A 19 -3.77 0.98 -1.27
N ASP A 20 -4.53 0.24 -2.05
CA ASP A 20 -5.97 0.07 -1.92
C ASP A 20 -6.28 -1.26 -1.23
N VAL A 21 -7.15 -1.20 -0.23
CA VAL A 21 -7.60 -2.35 0.55
C VAL A 21 -9.04 -2.65 0.23
N PHE A 22 -9.29 -3.84 -0.29
CA PHE A 22 -10.62 -4.33 -0.64
C PHE A 22 -11.07 -5.38 0.37
N SER A 23 -12.30 -5.26 0.87
CA SER A 23 -12.96 -6.28 1.67
C SER A 23 -14.23 -6.72 0.96
N ARG A 24 -14.33 -8.01 0.64
CA ARG A 24 -15.50 -8.60 -0.07
C ARG A 24 -15.84 -7.85 -1.36
N GLY A 25 -14.82 -7.42 -2.11
CA GLY A 25 -14.97 -6.68 -3.37
C GLY A 25 -15.35 -5.21 -3.23
N LYS A 26 -15.42 -4.65 -2.01
CA LYS A 26 -15.61 -3.21 -1.78
C LYS A 26 -14.30 -2.58 -1.32
N LEU A 27 -13.95 -1.43 -1.88
CA LEU A 27 -12.85 -0.61 -1.38
C LEU A 27 -13.22 -0.15 0.04
N VAL A 28 -12.41 -0.55 1.01
CA VAL A 28 -12.58 -0.17 2.42
C VAL A 28 -11.64 0.97 2.78
N LYS A 29 -10.43 0.94 2.23
CA LYS A 29 -9.38 1.90 2.53
C LYS A 29 -8.48 2.11 1.31
N SER A 30 -7.98 3.32 1.18
CA SER A 30 -7.02 3.72 0.15
C SER A 30 -5.99 4.60 0.83
N ILE A 31 -4.72 4.27 0.62
CA ILE A 31 -3.56 4.93 1.23
C ILE A 31 -2.66 5.34 0.08
N ASP A 32 -2.48 6.63 -0.12
CA ASP A 32 -1.71 7.18 -1.22
C ASP A 32 -0.33 7.65 -0.76
N GLY A 33 0.62 7.76 -1.70
CA GLY A 33 1.94 8.39 -1.43
C GLY A 33 2.83 7.59 -0.48
N ILE A 34 2.79 6.26 -0.56
CA ILE A 34 3.63 5.37 0.24
C ILE A 34 5.05 5.33 -0.31
N THR A 35 5.20 5.21 -1.63
CA THR A 35 6.51 5.13 -2.27
C THR A 35 6.46 5.60 -3.72
N LYS A 36 7.57 6.14 -4.22
CA LYS A 36 7.75 6.46 -5.64
C LYS A 36 8.30 5.29 -6.45
N ASN A 37 8.68 4.20 -5.77
CA ASN A 37 9.28 3.03 -6.41
C ASN A 37 8.23 1.94 -6.65
N TYR A 38 8.07 1.57 -7.93
CA TYR A 38 7.13 0.52 -8.32
C TYR A 38 7.48 -0.86 -7.71
N ASN A 39 8.76 -1.18 -7.56
CA ASN A 39 9.13 -2.50 -7.03
C ASN A 39 8.77 -2.62 -5.55
N ASP A 40 8.92 -1.54 -4.80
CA ASP A 40 8.67 -1.55 -3.36
C ASP A 40 7.18 -1.66 -3.06
N ILE A 41 6.32 -0.95 -3.81
CA ILE A 41 4.87 -1.07 -3.62
C ILE A 41 4.36 -2.47 -3.98
N ILE A 42 4.92 -3.09 -5.02
CA ILE A 42 4.56 -4.45 -5.42
C ILE A 42 4.97 -5.45 -4.34
N LEU A 43 6.18 -5.30 -3.79
CA LEU A 43 6.66 -6.13 -2.69
C LEU A 43 5.74 -5.99 -1.47
N LEU A 44 5.41 -4.76 -1.08
CA LEU A 44 4.56 -4.45 0.06
C LEU A 44 3.15 -5.06 -0.11
N VAL A 45 2.53 -4.88 -1.28
CA VAL A 45 1.20 -5.44 -1.59
C VAL A 45 1.23 -6.97 -1.61
N ASN A 46 2.26 -7.58 -2.19
CA ASN A 46 2.39 -9.04 -2.20
C ASN A 46 2.55 -9.58 -0.77
N MET A 47 3.42 -8.96 0.04
CA MET A 47 3.59 -9.33 1.46
C MET A 47 2.27 -9.21 2.24
N CYS A 48 1.52 -8.11 2.05
CA CYS A 48 0.24 -7.92 2.72
C CYS A 48 -0.80 -8.99 2.35
N ASN A 49 -0.83 -9.39 1.07
CA ASN A 49 -1.72 -10.46 0.61
C ASN A 49 -1.28 -11.85 1.09
N GLU A 50 0.02 -12.17 1.04
CA GLU A 50 0.57 -13.46 1.45
C GLU A 50 0.41 -13.72 2.95
N LEU A 51 0.58 -12.67 3.77
CA LEU A 51 0.44 -12.74 5.22
C LEU A 51 -1.01 -12.60 5.69
N GLU A 52 -1.97 -12.43 4.77
CA GLU A 52 -3.39 -12.16 5.06
C GLU A 52 -3.56 -11.06 6.12
N ILE A 53 -2.82 -9.96 5.97
CA ILE A 53 -2.80 -8.86 6.93
C ILE A 53 -4.22 -8.35 7.18
N GLU A 54 -4.54 -8.08 8.45
CA GLU A 54 -5.80 -7.46 8.80
C GLU A 54 -5.75 -5.95 8.55
N ILE A 55 -6.90 -5.35 8.21
CA ILE A 55 -7.02 -3.92 7.89
C ILE A 55 -6.50 -3.03 9.02
N CYS A 56 -6.60 -3.46 10.29
CA CYS A 56 -6.10 -2.68 11.42
C CYS A 56 -4.57 -2.55 11.46
N HIS A 57 -3.84 -3.52 10.90
CA HIS A 57 -2.38 -3.55 10.95
C HIS A 57 -1.71 -2.84 9.76
N ILE A 58 -2.48 -2.50 8.71
CA ILE A 58 -1.90 -1.86 7.53
C ILE A 58 -1.35 -0.46 7.83
N ASP A 59 -1.96 0.27 8.78
CA ASP A 59 -1.50 1.61 9.15
C ASP A 59 -0.13 1.55 9.81
N ASP A 60 0.05 0.65 10.78
CA ASP A 60 1.32 0.45 11.46
C ASP A 60 2.42 0.03 10.46
N ILE A 61 2.11 -0.89 9.53
CA ILE A 61 3.08 -1.36 8.51
C ILE A 61 3.48 -0.23 7.56
N VAL A 62 2.52 0.59 7.12
CA VAL A 62 2.80 1.71 6.23
C VAL A 62 3.58 2.81 6.96
N GLU A 63 3.25 3.09 8.22
CA GLU A 63 3.99 4.04 9.06
C GLU A 63 5.43 3.57 9.29
N ASP A 64 5.64 2.30 9.64
CA ASP A 64 6.96 1.68 9.77
C ASP A 64 7.73 1.77 8.44
N TYR A 65 7.08 1.46 7.31
CA TYR A 65 7.72 1.57 6.00
C TYR A 65 8.14 3.01 5.67
N LEU A 66 7.27 3.99 5.92
CA LEU A 66 7.58 5.40 5.68
C LEU A 66 8.69 5.91 6.60
N THR A 67 8.70 5.49 7.86
CA THR A 67 9.71 5.92 8.83
C THR A 67 11.08 5.26 8.63
N ASP A 68 11.12 3.98 8.22
CA ASP A 68 12.38 3.28 7.97
C ASP A 68 13.01 3.64 6.62
N PHE A 69 12.22 3.99 5.59
CA PHE A 69 12.71 4.20 4.22
C PHE A 69 12.74 5.66 3.74
N CYS A 70 12.08 6.62 4.40
CA CYS A 70 12.06 8.04 3.99
C CYS A 70 12.93 8.99 4.84
N VAL A 71 13.99 8.51 5.49
CA VAL A 71 14.98 9.35 6.22
C VAL A 71 16.14 9.81 5.33
#